data_AF-A0A7W9HMD2-F1
#
_entry.id   AF-A0A7W9HMD2-F1
#
_cell.length_a   1.000
_cell.length_b   1.000
_cell.length_c   1.000
_cell.angle_alpha   90.00
_cell.angle_beta   90.00
_cell.angle_gamma   90.00
#
_symmetry.space_group_name_H-M   'P 1'
#
loop_
_entity.id
_entity.type
_entity.pdbx_description
1 polymer ?
#
loop_
_entity_poly.entity_id
_entity_poly.type
_entity_poly.pdbx_seq_one_letter_code
_entity_poly.pdbx_strand_id
1 'polypeptide(L)'
;MSQPATPLNEQEQNQLVKQIGRAMLPALPPGWQRVRAEYRAAGRHIEVDLAFAGPDGQWRPVRPPMDMVQLLGQLRTGMYEPVRGTWLSAVYEIEAPAAFSVDFNAEDEPRWRNAPPLIGFQDELRTFPRQDERIPEWLRQRLGLPPLPTPVEPEPEQPAAPVQQVQQAQEGELRTAHVYDGRDEEGRPVVNRQAIDRQLGDALLGYLEGAPVVLAARDLDVDEFVPTDRDVPLNFRTDGAWIWAGAVPHYLRKHGLPPEPDLVEHIVARGFRLGEVDEATRERAVAMITGGA
;
A
#
# COMPACT_ATOMS: atom_id res chain seq x y z
N MET A 1 6.16 -27.49 16.13
CA MET A 1 5.89 -26.09 16.55
C MET A 1 7.20 -25.53 17.07
N SER A 2 7.92 -24.79 16.23
CA SER A 2 9.20 -24.19 16.63
C SER A 2 8.91 -22.86 17.30
N GLN A 3 9.37 -22.68 18.54
CA GLN A 3 9.27 -21.43 19.27
C GLN A 3 9.84 -20.29 18.41
N PRO A 4 9.21 -19.09 18.37
CA PRO A 4 9.82 -17.95 17.71
C PRO A 4 11.16 -17.69 18.37
N ALA A 5 12.23 -17.64 17.59
CA ALA A 5 13.55 -17.30 18.08
C ALA A 5 13.45 -15.94 18.79
N THR A 6 13.82 -15.88 20.06
CA THR A 6 13.89 -14.62 20.79
C THR A 6 14.82 -13.67 20.03
N PRO A 7 14.38 -12.44 19.71
CA PRO A 7 15.25 -11.48 19.03
C PRO A 7 16.48 -11.19 19.89
N LEU A 8 17.64 -11.09 19.24
CA LEU A 8 18.90 -10.79 19.91
C LEU A 8 18.88 -9.38 20.45
N ASN A 9 19.34 -9.19 21.69
CA ASN A 9 19.56 -7.84 22.21
C ASN A 9 20.80 -7.20 21.56
N GLU A 10 20.96 -5.88 21.73
CA GLU A 10 22.07 -5.13 21.12
C GLU A 10 23.46 -5.66 21.51
N GLN A 11 23.63 -6.18 22.73
CA GLN A 11 24.91 -6.73 23.17
C GLN A 11 25.23 -8.04 22.45
N GLU A 12 24.25 -8.93 22.32
CA GLU A 12 24.39 -10.19 21.59
C GLU A 12 24.62 -9.96 20.09
N GLN A 13 23.92 -8.99 19.48
CA GLN A 13 24.16 -8.57 18.10
C GLN A 13 25.60 -8.05 17.92
N ASN A 14 26.06 -7.16 18.80
CA ASN A 14 27.43 -6.63 18.77
C ASN A 14 28.49 -7.72 18.97
N GLN A 15 28.21 -8.72 19.81
CA GLN A 15 29.09 -9.87 19.99
C GLN A 15 29.16 -10.72 18.73
N LEU A 16 28.03 -11.02 18.09
CA LEU A 16 27.98 -11.76 16.82
C LEU A 16 28.69 -11.02 15.69
N VAL A 17 28.49 -9.72 15.55
CA VAL A 17 29.20 -8.88 14.57
C VAL A 17 30.72 -9.01 14.74
N LYS A 18 31.23 -8.90 15.96
CA LYS A 18 32.67 -9.08 16.25
C LYS A 18 33.16 -10.50 15.97
N GLN A 19 32.33 -11.52 16.22
CA GLN A 19 32.65 -12.91 15.89
C GLN A 19 32.73 -13.15 14.38
N ILE A 20 31.80 -12.58 13.60
CA ILE A 20 31.82 -12.61 12.13
C ILE A 20 33.11 -11.97 11.63
N GLY A 21 33.47 -10.79 12.15
CA GLY A 21 34.73 -10.11 11.85
C GLY A 21 35.95 -11.01 12.04
N ARG A 22 36.03 -11.69 13.19
CA ARG A 22 37.13 -12.62 13.52
C ARG A 22 37.12 -13.88 12.65
N ALA A 23 35.95 -14.39 12.29
CA ALA A 23 35.81 -15.59 11.46
C ALA A 23 36.29 -15.37 10.01
N MET A 24 36.31 -14.13 9.52
CA MET A 24 36.86 -13.78 8.21
C MET A 24 38.39 -13.83 8.16
N LEU A 25 39.06 -13.43 9.25
CA LEU A 25 40.51 -13.18 9.26
C LEU A 25 41.37 -14.39 8.84
N PRO A 26 41.08 -15.64 9.23
CA PRO A 26 41.88 -16.80 8.85
C PRO A 26 41.93 -17.08 7.34
N ALA A 27 40.95 -16.60 6.56
CA ALA A 27 40.93 -16.78 5.11
C ALA A 27 41.76 -15.73 4.35
N LEU A 28 42.26 -14.71 5.04
CA LEU A 28 42.97 -13.59 4.43
C LEU A 28 44.48 -13.86 4.40
N PRO A 29 45.17 -13.53 3.29
CA PRO A 29 46.62 -13.63 3.26
C PRO A 29 47.30 -12.56 4.12
N PRO A 30 48.56 -12.75 4.53
CA PRO A 30 49.32 -11.71 5.23
C PRO A 30 49.38 -10.39 4.44
N GLY A 31 49.29 -9.26 5.16
CA GLY A 31 49.40 -7.94 4.54
C GLY A 31 48.12 -7.40 3.88
N TRP A 32 46.97 -8.02 4.12
CA TRP A 32 45.67 -7.43 3.77
C TRP A 32 45.49 -6.06 4.45
N GLN A 33 44.83 -5.13 3.76
CA GLN A 33 44.52 -3.79 4.29
C GLN A 33 43.02 -3.56 4.40
N ARG A 34 42.25 -4.05 3.41
CA ARG A 34 40.79 -3.93 3.39
C ARG A 34 40.15 -5.27 3.09
N VAL A 35 38.98 -5.50 3.67
CA VAL A 35 38.16 -6.70 3.48
C VAL A 35 36.74 -6.24 3.26
N ARG A 36 36.03 -6.88 2.33
CA ARG A 36 34.61 -6.66 2.12
C ARG A 36 33.92 -8.00 1.98
N ALA A 37 32.91 -8.21 2.81
CA ALA A 37 31.96 -9.29 2.68
C ALA A 37 30.61 -8.75 2.26
N GLU A 38 29.95 -9.44 1.34
CA GLU A 38 28.58 -9.14 0.95
C GLU A 38 27.74 -10.41 1.11
N TYR A 39 26.73 -10.34 1.97
CA TYR A 39 25.76 -11.40 2.19
C TYR A 39 24.43 -10.99 1.58
N ARG A 40 23.77 -11.91 0.87
CA ARG A 40 22.45 -11.70 0.28
C ARG A 40 21.61 -12.96 0.54
N ALA A 41 20.39 -12.81 1.06
CA ALA A 41 19.50 -13.95 1.26
C ALA A 41 18.02 -13.62 1.07
N ALA A 42 17.30 -14.58 0.47
CA ALA A 42 15.85 -14.60 0.39
C ALA A 42 15.37 -16.06 0.55
N GLY A 43 14.64 -16.33 1.63
CA GLY A 43 14.21 -17.66 2.01
C GLY A 43 15.43 -18.57 2.22
N ARG A 44 15.52 -19.63 1.41
CA ARG A 44 16.63 -20.60 1.44
C ARG A 44 17.77 -20.27 0.47
N HIS A 45 17.61 -19.27 -0.38
CA HIS A 45 18.66 -18.83 -1.31
C HIS A 45 19.62 -17.91 -0.58
N ILE A 46 20.89 -18.30 -0.48
CA ILE A 46 21.93 -17.54 0.22
C ILE A 46 23.14 -17.41 -0.71
N GLU A 47 23.60 -16.18 -0.88
CA GLU A 47 24.85 -15.87 -1.56
C GLU A 47 25.76 -15.08 -0.62
N VAL A 48 27.02 -15.50 -0.54
CA VAL A 48 28.05 -14.76 0.20
C VAL A 48 29.26 -14.57 -0.69
N ASP A 49 29.76 -13.34 -0.74
CA ASP A 49 31.01 -12.96 -1.36
C ASP A 49 31.96 -12.42 -0.31
N LEU A 50 33.25 -12.77 -0.45
CA LEU A 50 34.31 -12.24 0.38
C LEU A 50 35.47 -11.85 -0.53
N ALA A 51 35.96 -10.62 -0.38
CA ALA A 51 37.11 -10.13 -1.10
C ALA A 51 38.02 -9.34 -0.17
N PHE A 52 39.30 -9.28 -0.52
CA PHE A 52 40.29 -8.46 0.19
C PHE A 52 41.08 -7.60 -0.79
N ALA A 53 41.65 -6.51 -0.29
CA ALA A 53 42.63 -5.70 -0.98
C ALA A 53 43.90 -5.60 -0.14
N GLY A 54 45.06 -5.77 -0.79
CA GLY A 54 46.36 -5.55 -0.19
C GLY A 54 46.84 -4.10 -0.39
N PRO A 55 48.15 -3.84 -0.25
CA PRO A 55 48.74 -2.51 -0.45
C PRO A 55 48.62 -1.97 -1.88
N ASP A 56 48.37 -2.85 -2.85
CA ASP A 56 48.14 -2.52 -4.25
C ASP A 56 46.70 -2.01 -4.52
N GLY A 57 45.82 -2.06 -3.51
CA GLY A 57 44.42 -1.64 -3.61
C GLY A 57 43.54 -2.55 -4.49
N GLN A 58 44.09 -3.65 -5.03
CA GLN A 58 43.35 -4.53 -5.94
C GLN A 58 42.48 -5.51 -5.15
N TRP A 59 41.18 -5.52 -5.41
CA TRP A 59 40.25 -6.48 -4.83
C TRP A 59 40.41 -7.88 -5.43
N ARG A 60 40.54 -8.87 -4.56
CA ARG A 60 40.69 -10.29 -4.91
C ARG A 60 39.66 -11.12 -4.16
N PRO A 61 38.87 -11.95 -4.84
CA PRO A 61 37.91 -12.81 -4.17
C PRO A 61 38.62 -13.92 -3.41
N VAL A 62 38.09 -14.27 -2.25
CA VAL A 62 38.48 -15.43 -1.47
C VAL A 62 37.24 -16.22 -1.10
N ARG A 63 37.41 -17.52 -0.86
CA ARG A 63 36.28 -18.36 -0.44
C ARG A 63 35.81 -17.92 0.96
N PRO A 64 34.51 -17.58 1.14
CA PRO A 64 33.98 -17.26 2.46
C PRO A 64 34.10 -18.48 3.40
N PRO A 65 34.63 -18.31 4.63
CA PRO A 65 34.60 -19.36 5.65
C PRO A 65 33.18 -19.77 6.01
N MET A 66 32.93 -21.07 6.18
CA MET A 66 31.58 -21.58 6.51
C MET A 66 31.06 -21.03 7.84
N ASP A 67 31.92 -20.91 8.85
CA ASP A 67 31.56 -20.38 10.17
C ASP A 67 31.07 -18.93 10.07
N MET A 68 31.71 -18.11 9.22
CA MET A 68 31.26 -16.74 8.94
C MET A 68 29.86 -16.72 8.31
N VAL A 69 29.60 -17.60 7.33
CA VAL A 69 28.28 -17.71 6.68
C VAL A 69 27.20 -18.10 7.69
N GLN A 70 27.50 -19.05 8.60
CA GLN A 70 26.58 -19.47 9.65
C GLN A 70 26.29 -18.35 10.64
N LEU A 71 27.32 -17.62 11.08
CA LEU A 71 27.16 -16.49 12.00
C LEU A 71 26.34 -15.35 11.39
N LEU A 72 26.51 -15.06 10.10
CA LEU A 72 25.67 -14.08 9.38
C LEU A 72 24.21 -14.53 9.31
N GLY A 73 23.95 -15.82 9.06
CA GLY A 73 22.60 -16.38 9.10
C GLY A 73 21.96 -16.33 10.49
N GLN A 74 22.75 -16.57 11.54
CA GLN A 74 22.31 -16.43 12.93
C GLN A 74 21.99 -14.98 13.28
N LEU A 75 22.86 -14.04 12.90
CA LEU A 75 22.65 -12.61 13.10
C LEU A 75 21.36 -12.16 12.38
N ARG A 76 21.16 -12.59 11.14
CA ARG A 76 19.94 -12.31 10.36
C ARG A 76 18.68 -12.80 11.07
N THR A 77 18.71 -14.02 11.57
CA THR A 77 17.58 -14.63 12.28
C THR A 77 17.30 -13.88 13.58
N GLY A 78 18.34 -13.51 14.31
CA GLY A 78 18.21 -12.81 15.58
C GLY A 78 17.89 -11.32 15.46
N MET A 79 18.11 -10.70 14.30
CA MET A 79 17.69 -9.33 13.97
C MET A 79 16.27 -9.26 13.41
N TYR A 80 15.55 -10.39 13.35
CA TYR A 80 14.15 -10.40 12.96
C TYR A 80 13.28 -9.64 13.97
N GLU A 81 12.48 -8.71 13.47
CA GLU A 81 11.45 -8.02 14.22
C GLU A 81 10.07 -8.22 13.55
N PRO A 82 8.99 -8.56 14.28
CA PRO A 82 7.68 -8.88 13.68
C PRO A 82 7.08 -7.80 12.77
N VAL A 83 7.40 -6.53 13.03
CA VAL A 83 6.89 -5.40 12.22
C VAL A 83 7.75 -5.16 11.00
N ARG A 84 9.08 -5.09 11.18
CA ARG A 84 10.03 -4.72 10.12
C ARG A 84 10.49 -5.90 9.26
N GLY A 85 10.39 -7.13 9.76
CA GLY A 85 11.05 -8.30 9.20
C GLY A 85 12.53 -8.34 9.54
N THR A 86 13.32 -8.90 8.63
CA THR A 86 14.79 -8.90 8.70
C THR A 86 15.38 -8.34 7.40
N TRP A 87 16.69 -8.13 7.41
CA TRP A 87 17.45 -7.65 6.27
C TRP A 87 17.64 -8.72 5.18
N LEU A 88 17.78 -8.25 3.94
CA LEU A 88 17.94 -9.06 2.72
C LEU A 88 19.37 -9.06 2.21
N SER A 89 20.13 -8.01 2.54
CA SER A 89 21.57 -7.97 2.32
C SER A 89 22.31 -7.31 3.47
N ALA A 90 23.58 -7.67 3.62
CA ALA A 90 24.51 -7.04 4.55
C ALA A 90 25.87 -6.86 3.89
N VAL A 91 26.49 -5.69 4.08
CA VAL A 91 27.86 -5.40 3.66
C VAL A 91 28.71 -5.21 4.90
N TYR A 92 29.74 -6.04 5.06
CA TYR A 92 30.69 -5.96 6.17
C TYR A 92 32.03 -5.53 5.60
N GLU A 93 32.57 -4.40 6.07
CA GLU A 93 33.90 -3.94 5.69
C GLU A 93 34.84 -3.90 6.90
N ILE A 94 36.09 -4.30 6.69
CA ILE A 94 37.17 -4.17 7.68
C ILE A 94 38.31 -3.41 7.02
N GLU A 95 38.81 -2.40 7.71
CA GLU A 95 40.05 -1.70 7.39
C GLU A 95 41.06 -1.89 8.52
N ALA A 96 42.24 -2.40 8.17
CA ALA A 96 43.32 -2.57 9.11
C ALA A 96 43.72 -1.22 9.73
N PRO A 97 44.06 -1.15 11.03
CA PRO A 97 44.31 -2.29 11.91
C PRO A 97 43.09 -2.79 12.72
N ALA A 98 41.98 -2.04 12.78
CA ALA A 98 40.85 -2.42 13.63
C ALA A 98 39.49 -1.79 13.26
N ALA A 99 39.44 -0.94 12.24
CA ALA A 99 38.20 -0.28 11.86
C ALA A 99 37.30 -1.27 11.12
N PHE A 100 36.01 -1.27 11.43
CA PHE A 100 35.03 -2.05 10.69
C PHE A 100 33.68 -1.36 10.68
N SER A 101 32.89 -1.63 9.64
CA SER A 101 31.51 -1.22 9.49
C SER A 101 30.66 -2.39 9.02
N VAL A 102 29.38 -2.37 9.38
CA VAL A 102 28.40 -3.34 8.88
C VAL A 102 27.12 -2.58 8.55
N ASP A 103 26.70 -2.67 7.31
CA ASP A 103 25.48 -2.04 6.82
C ASP A 103 24.48 -3.13 6.45
N PHE A 104 23.25 -3.00 6.96
CA PHE A 104 22.16 -3.93 6.69
C PHE A 104 21.12 -3.24 5.82
N ASN A 105 20.63 -3.94 4.79
CA ASN A 105 19.63 -3.40 3.89
C ASN A 105 18.46 -4.38 3.76
N ALA A 106 17.26 -3.88 4.03
CA ALA A 106 16.00 -4.61 3.90
C ALA A 106 15.10 -4.04 2.79
N GLU A 107 15.48 -2.92 2.18
CA GLU A 107 14.64 -2.09 1.31
C GLU A 107 15.02 -2.27 -0.17
N ASP A 108 16.31 -2.26 -0.50
CA ASP A 108 16.76 -2.37 -1.88
C ASP A 108 16.84 -3.83 -2.34
N GLU A 109 16.61 -4.06 -3.63
CA GLU A 109 16.80 -5.38 -4.22
C GLU A 109 18.29 -5.75 -4.22
N PRO A 110 18.69 -6.86 -3.56
CA PRO A 110 20.08 -7.28 -3.59
C PRO A 110 20.54 -7.62 -5.00
N ARG A 111 21.81 -7.32 -5.31
CA ARG A 111 22.42 -7.72 -6.58
C ARG A 111 22.73 -9.21 -6.60
N TRP A 112 21.77 -10.02 -7.01
CA TRP A 112 21.92 -11.47 -7.13
C TRP A 112 22.87 -11.84 -8.27
N ARG A 113 23.73 -12.85 -8.06
CA ARG A 113 24.40 -13.52 -9.19
C ARG A 113 23.42 -14.40 -9.95
N ASN A 114 22.61 -15.14 -9.19
CA ASN A 114 21.50 -15.91 -9.73
C ASN A 114 20.24 -15.53 -8.95
N ALA A 115 19.31 -14.85 -9.60
CA ALA A 115 18.09 -14.40 -8.96
C ALA A 115 17.31 -15.58 -8.35
N PRO A 116 16.88 -15.49 -7.08
CA PRO A 116 16.03 -16.50 -6.47
C PRO A 116 14.75 -16.70 -7.29
N PRO A 117 14.22 -17.93 -7.38
CA PRO A 117 12.89 -18.16 -7.93
C PRO A 117 11.82 -17.54 -7.03
N LEU A 118 10.61 -17.33 -7.56
CA LEU A 118 9.48 -16.72 -6.83
C LEU A 118 9.21 -17.40 -5.48
N ILE A 119 9.30 -18.73 -5.43
CA ILE A 119 9.11 -19.51 -4.19
C ILE A 119 10.11 -19.11 -3.10
N GLY A 120 11.33 -18.69 -3.45
CA GLY A 120 12.33 -18.20 -2.49
C GLY A 120 11.91 -16.91 -1.80
N PHE A 121 11.26 -16.00 -2.53
CA PHE A 121 10.70 -14.76 -1.99
C PHE A 121 9.42 -14.99 -1.17
N GLN A 122 8.62 -16.00 -1.52
CA GLN A 122 7.48 -16.41 -0.69
C GLN A 122 7.94 -17.07 0.63
N ASP A 123 8.96 -17.92 0.56
CA ASP A 123 9.59 -18.53 1.73
C ASP A 123 10.23 -17.48 2.64
N GLU A 124 10.78 -16.41 2.06
CA GLU A 124 11.30 -15.26 2.80
C GLU A 124 10.23 -14.62 3.68
N LEU A 125 9.10 -14.21 3.11
CA LEU A 125 8.01 -13.57 3.88
C LEU A 125 7.32 -14.55 4.83
N ARG A 126 7.34 -15.86 4.55
CA ARG A 126 6.83 -16.87 5.47
C ARG A 126 7.74 -17.05 6.69
N THR A 127 9.05 -16.99 6.48
CA THR A 127 10.06 -17.20 7.54
C THR A 127 10.27 -15.93 8.36
N PHE A 128 10.28 -14.77 7.69
CA PHE A 128 10.43 -13.46 8.29
C PHE A 128 9.25 -12.54 7.89
N PRO A 129 8.06 -12.78 8.48
CA PRO A 129 6.90 -11.92 8.28
C PRO A 129 7.21 -10.46 8.59
N ARG A 130 6.67 -9.55 7.80
CA ARG A 130 6.76 -8.11 8.03
C ARG A 130 5.40 -7.49 7.74
N GLN A 131 5.12 -6.34 8.34
CA GLN A 131 3.93 -5.58 8.00
C GLN A 131 3.90 -5.32 6.50
N ASP A 132 2.69 -5.23 5.94
CA ASP A 132 2.51 -5.01 4.52
C ASP A 132 3.35 -3.80 4.09
N GLU A 133 3.21 -2.66 4.77
CA GLU A 133 3.95 -1.41 4.50
C GLU A 133 5.48 -1.52 4.59
N ARG A 134 6.00 -2.60 5.18
CA ARG A 134 7.45 -2.90 5.29
C ARG A 134 7.94 -3.89 4.24
N ILE A 135 7.08 -4.39 3.37
CA ILE A 135 7.48 -5.16 2.19
C ILE A 135 7.95 -4.18 1.12
N PRO A 136 9.22 -4.26 0.68
CA PRO A 136 9.75 -3.37 -0.36
C PRO A 136 8.97 -3.48 -1.67
N GLU A 137 8.90 -2.37 -2.40
CA GLU A 137 8.12 -2.27 -3.63
C GLU A 137 8.55 -3.29 -4.69
N TRP A 138 9.86 -3.49 -4.90
CA TRP A 138 10.35 -4.50 -5.84
C TRP A 138 9.93 -5.93 -5.44
N LEU A 139 9.83 -6.22 -4.14
CA LEU A 139 9.43 -7.53 -3.63
C LEU A 139 7.92 -7.71 -3.79
N ARG A 140 7.13 -6.65 -3.56
CA ARG A 140 5.69 -6.62 -3.86
C ARG A 140 5.42 -6.93 -5.31
N GLN A 141 6.10 -6.23 -6.23
CA GLN A 141 5.95 -6.41 -7.66
C GLN A 141 6.28 -7.84 -8.09
N ARG A 142 7.38 -8.42 -7.58
CA ARG A 142 7.73 -9.83 -7.86
C ARG A 142 6.68 -10.81 -7.38
N LEU A 143 6.05 -10.55 -6.24
CA LEU A 143 5.03 -11.41 -5.63
C LEU A 143 3.61 -11.16 -6.15
N GLY A 144 3.40 -10.13 -6.97
CA GLY A 144 2.06 -9.72 -7.43
C GLY A 144 1.18 -9.16 -6.30
N LEU A 145 1.79 -8.57 -5.27
CA LEU A 145 1.06 -7.88 -4.21
C LEU A 145 0.57 -6.51 -4.71
N PRO A 146 -0.57 -6.01 -4.22
CA PRO A 146 -1.03 -4.67 -4.56
C PRO A 146 0.02 -3.63 -4.13
N PRO A 147 0.18 -2.52 -4.89
CA PRO A 147 1.04 -1.42 -4.48
C PRO A 147 0.50 -0.80 -3.19
N LEU A 148 1.39 -0.20 -2.40
CA LEU A 148 0.96 0.57 -1.24
C LEU A 148 0.14 1.78 -1.70
N PRO A 149 -0.92 2.15 -0.96
CA PRO A 149 -1.56 3.44 -1.18
C PRO A 149 -0.51 4.52 -0.96
N THR A 150 -0.23 5.30 -2.01
CA THR A 150 0.71 6.42 -1.93
C THR A 150 0.21 7.38 -0.85
N PRO A 151 1.01 7.69 0.18
CA PRO A 151 0.69 8.81 1.05
C PRO A 151 0.62 10.04 0.15
N VAL A 152 -0.55 10.66 0.03
CA VAL A 152 -0.70 11.96 -0.62
C VAL A 152 0.05 12.94 0.28
N GLU A 153 1.32 13.20 -0.01
CA GLU A 153 2.05 14.29 0.62
C GLU A 153 1.33 15.60 0.28
N PRO A 154 0.93 16.43 1.26
CA PRO A 154 0.44 17.76 0.95
C PRO A 154 1.59 18.53 0.28
N GLU A 155 1.34 19.07 -0.91
CA GLU A 155 2.29 19.91 -1.65
C GLU A 155 2.87 21.03 -0.76
N PRO A 156 4.16 21.39 -0.92
CA PRO A 156 4.80 22.39 -0.08
C PRO A 156 4.10 23.75 -0.15
N GLU A 157 3.58 24.17 1.01
CA GLU A 157 3.01 25.49 1.27
C GLU A 157 4.01 26.60 0.94
N GLN A 158 3.61 27.50 0.02
CA GLN A 158 4.20 28.85 -0.08
C GLN A 158 3.95 29.61 1.24
N PRO A 159 4.81 30.57 1.64
CA PRO A 159 4.90 31.04 3.02
C PRO A 159 3.56 31.56 3.59
N ALA A 160 3.21 31.01 4.74
CA ALA A 160 1.96 31.24 5.47
C ALA A 160 1.78 32.68 5.97
N ALA A 161 0.53 33.13 5.96
CA ALA A 161 0.01 34.15 6.86
C ALA A 161 -1.16 33.53 7.67
N PRO A 162 -1.47 34.06 8.85
CA PRO A 162 -1.43 33.38 10.15
C PRO A 162 -2.59 32.43 10.44
N VAL A 163 -2.29 31.42 11.27
CA VAL A 163 -3.23 30.52 11.95
C VAL A 163 -4.33 31.29 12.70
N GLN A 164 -5.51 31.36 12.09
CA GLN A 164 -6.77 31.54 12.79
C GLN A 164 -7.88 30.84 11.98
N GLN A 165 -8.41 29.77 12.58
CA GLN A 165 -9.71 29.16 12.29
C GLN A 165 -9.78 28.27 11.04
N VAL A 166 -9.47 26.99 11.27
CA VAL A 166 -9.90 25.81 10.48
C VAL A 166 -11.41 25.55 10.60
N GLN A 167 -12.21 26.61 10.64
CA GLN A 167 -13.66 26.55 10.55
C GLN A 167 -14.07 27.53 9.44
N GLN A 168 -14.64 26.99 8.35
CA GLN A 168 -15.34 27.64 7.23
C GLN A 168 -14.62 27.54 5.86
N ALA A 169 -15.38 27.07 4.85
CA ALA A 169 -15.11 26.97 3.41
C ALA A 169 -14.40 25.71 2.84
N GLN A 170 -15.03 24.54 2.98
CA GLN A 170 -15.27 23.67 1.80
C GLN A 170 -16.78 23.69 1.51
N GLU A 171 -17.32 24.89 1.29
CA GLU A 171 -18.65 25.08 0.71
C GLU A 171 -18.43 25.41 -0.76
N GLY A 172 -18.62 24.44 -1.68
CA GLY A 172 -18.67 24.80 -3.09
C GLY A 172 -18.62 23.66 -4.12
N GLU A 173 -17.79 22.63 -3.92
CA GLU A 173 -17.64 21.58 -4.94
C GLU A 173 -18.70 20.49 -4.80
N LEU A 174 -19.74 20.61 -5.64
CA LEU A 174 -20.71 19.54 -5.89
C LEU A 174 -20.00 18.35 -6.55
N ARG A 175 -20.20 17.15 -6.00
CA ARG A 175 -19.67 15.87 -6.51
C ARG A 175 -20.77 15.05 -7.17
N THR A 176 -20.46 14.24 -8.17
CA THR A 176 -21.44 13.33 -8.80
C THR A 176 -21.16 11.88 -8.37
N ALA A 177 -22.19 11.17 -7.95
CA ALA A 177 -22.10 9.78 -7.53
C ALA A 177 -22.18 8.81 -8.71
N HIS A 178 -21.29 7.84 -8.73
CA HIS A 178 -21.23 6.80 -9.76
C HIS A 178 -22.22 5.67 -9.45
N VAL A 179 -23.05 5.34 -10.45
CA VAL A 179 -24.03 4.25 -10.36
C VAL A 179 -23.33 2.88 -10.31
N TYR A 180 -22.17 2.74 -10.95
CA TYR A 180 -21.39 1.50 -11.05
C TYR A 180 -19.90 1.78 -10.82
N ASP A 181 -19.11 0.75 -10.49
CA ASP A 181 -17.67 0.87 -10.23
C ASP A 181 -16.81 0.73 -11.49
N GLY A 182 -17.42 0.29 -12.59
CA GLY A 182 -16.77 0.11 -13.89
C GLY A 182 -17.68 -0.63 -14.88
N ARG A 183 -17.14 -0.97 -16.05
CA ARG A 183 -17.77 -1.88 -17.03
C ARG A 183 -16.82 -3.04 -17.34
N ASP A 184 -17.35 -4.24 -17.56
CA ASP A 184 -16.56 -5.41 -17.97
C ASP A 184 -16.19 -5.34 -19.47
N GLU A 185 -15.42 -6.32 -19.95
CA GLU A 185 -14.99 -6.41 -21.36
C GLU A 185 -16.18 -6.53 -22.34
N GLU A 186 -17.36 -6.93 -21.86
CA GLU A 186 -18.60 -6.98 -22.63
C GLU A 186 -19.47 -5.71 -22.49
N GLY A 187 -18.98 -4.69 -21.77
CA GLY A 187 -19.65 -3.40 -21.59
C GLY A 187 -20.77 -3.39 -20.53
N ARG A 188 -20.94 -4.47 -19.77
CA ARG A 188 -21.94 -4.57 -18.69
C ARG A 188 -21.43 -3.86 -17.43
N PRO A 189 -22.31 -3.21 -16.66
CA PRO A 189 -21.92 -2.58 -15.41
C PRO A 189 -21.36 -3.61 -14.41
N VAL A 190 -20.16 -3.36 -13.91
CA VAL A 190 -19.53 -4.13 -12.84
C VAL A 190 -19.71 -3.37 -11.54
N VAL A 191 -20.20 -4.09 -10.53
CA VAL A 191 -20.34 -3.56 -9.18
C VAL A 191 -19.67 -4.54 -8.24
N ASN A 192 -18.54 -4.13 -7.67
CA ASN A 192 -17.76 -4.95 -6.74
C ASN A 192 -17.76 -4.28 -5.37
N ARG A 193 -18.96 -4.16 -4.80
CA ARG A 193 -19.21 -3.48 -3.53
C ARG A 193 -19.59 -4.50 -2.47
N GLN A 194 -19.16 -4.24 -1.23
CA GLN A 194 -19.57 -5.07 -0.09
C GLN A 194 -21.08 -4.96 0.13
N ALA A 195 -21.73 -6.10 0.38
CA ALA A 195 -23.15 -6.13 0.70
C ALA A 195 -23.40 -5.38 2.02
N ILE A 196 -24.32 -4.40 1.98
CA ILE A 196 -24.76 -3.67 3.15
C ILE A 196 -25.89 -4.43 3.86
N ASP A 197 -26.00 -4.26 5.17
CA ASP A 197 -27.11 -4.81 5.93
C ASP A 197 -28.43 -4.11 5.58
N ARG A 198 -29.56 -4.83 5.77
CA ARG A 198 -30.88 -4.34 5.37
C ARG A 198 -31.26 -3.02 6.05
N GLN A 199 -30.88 -2.85 7.32
CA GLN A 199 -31.20 -1.66 8.10
C GLN A 199 -30.47 -0.42 7.57
N LEU A 200 -29.19 -0.54 7.23
CA LEU A 200 -28.43 0.52 6.56
C LEU A 200 -28.99 0.79 5.15
N GLY A 201 -29.36 -0.26 4.41
CA GLY A 201 -29.98 -0.12 3.09
C GLY A 201 -31.26 0.71 3.12
N ASP A 202 -32.17 0.44 4.06
CA ASP A 202 -33.42 1.19 4.22
C ASP A 202 -33.17 2.66 4.60
N ALA A 203 -32.18 2.93 5.47
CA ALA A 203 -31.80 4.28 5.86
C ALA A 203 -31.17 5.08 4.71
N LEU A 204 -30.29 4.45 3.92
CA LEU A 204 -29.71 5.04 2.72
C LEU A 204 -30.78 5.33 1.66
N LEU A 205 -31.72 4.41 1.46
CA LEU A 205 -32.83 4.60 0.53
C LEU A 205 -33.67 5.82 0.93
N GLY A 206 -34.03 5.93 2.22
CA GLY A 206 -34.77 7.08 2.74
C GLY A 206 -34.05 8.41 2.51
N TYR A 207 -32.72 8.45 2.69
CA TYR A 207 -31.92 9.65 2.43
C TYR A 207 -31.86 10.01 0.94
N LEU A 208 -31.49 9.04 0.10
CA LEU A 208 -31.30 9.24 -1.34
C LEU A 208 -32.60 9.69 -2.04
N GLU A 209 -33.72 9.23 -1.51
CA GLU A 209 -35.05 9.44 -2.08
C GLU A 209 -35.82 10.58 -1.41
N GLY A 210 -35.37 11.04 -0.25
CA GLY A 210 -35.83 12.27 0.37
C GLY A 210 -35.19 13.54 -0.23
N ALA A 211 -34.05 13.40 -0.91
CA ALA A 211 -33.30 14.55 -1.40
C ALA A 211 -34.03 15.30 -2.52
N PRO A 212 -33.92 16.64 -2.57
CA PRO A 212 -34.53 17.43 -3.62
C PRO A 212 -34.08 17.01 -5.03
N VAL A 213 -35.05 16.94 -5.95
CA VAL A 213 -34.81 16.69 -7.37
C VAL A 213 -34.36 17.98 -8.04
N VAL A 214 -33.24 17.92 -8.77
CA VAL A 214 -32.67 19.05 -9.53
C VAL A 214 -32.96 18.97 -11.01
N LEU A 215 -33.03 17.77 -11.56
CA LEU A 215 -33.36 17.55 -12.96
C LEU A 215 -34.23 16.30 -13.05
N ALA A 216 -35.29 16.33 -13.85
CA ALA A 216 -36.14 15.18 -14.12
C ALA A 216 -36.53 15.15 -15.59
N ALA A 217 -36.11 14.11 -16.29
CA ALA A 217 -36.71 13.76 -17.57
C ALA A 217 -38.06 13.06 -17.32
N ARG A 218 -38.95 13.13 -18.31
CA ARG A 218 -40.25 12.45 -18.25
C ARG A 218 -40.16 10.97 -18.61
N ASP A 219 -39.09 10.58 -19.28
CA ASP A 219 -38.84 9.21 -19.74
C ASP A 219 -38.10 8.38 -18.68
N LEU A 220 -38.26 7.07 -18.76
CA LEU A 220 -37.53 6.08 -17.96
C LEU A 220 -36.49 5.39 -18.84
N ASP A 221 -35.35 5.06 -18.26
CA ASP A 221 -34.29 4.31 -18.93
C ASP A 221 -34.46 2.80 -18.73
N VAL A 222 -33.74 2.03 -19.55
CA VAL A 222 -33.67 0.57 -19.45
C VAL A 222 -32.86 0.17 -18.22
N ASP A 223 -33.35 -0.83 -17.48
CA ASP A 223 -32.58 -1.47 -16.42
C ASP A 223 -31.43 -2.28 -17.02
N GLU A 224 -30.18 -1.84 -16.79
CA GLU A 224 -29.01 -2.48 -17.38
C GLU A 224 -28.76 -3.91 -16.83
N PHE A 225 -29.34 -4.27 -15.68
CA PHE A 225 -29.30 -5.63 -15.13
C PHE A 225 -30.45 -6.51 -15.64
N VAL A 226 -31.57 -5.90 -16.02
CA VAL A 226 -32.75 -6.57 -16.57
C VAL A 226 -33.21 -5.82 -17.83
N PRO A 227 -32.57 -6.05 -19.00
CA PRO A 227 -32.78 -5.23 -20.20
C PRO A 227 -34.21 -5.24 -20.78
N THR A 228 -35.11 -6.06 -20.23
CA THR A 228 -36.54 -6.09 -20.57
C THR A 228 -37.34 -5.00 -19.87
N ASP A 229 -36.82 -4.44 -18.78
CA ASP A 229 -37.51 -3.46 -17.96
C ASP A 229 -37.05 -2.05 -18.33
N ARG A 230 -38.00 -1.12 -18.45
CA ARG A 230 -37.73 0.32 -18.66
C ARG A 230 -38.37 1.13 -17.55
N ASP A 231 -37.84 0.94 -16.34
CA ASP A 231 -38.36 1.50 -15.11
C ASP A 231 -37.34 2.37 -14.35
N VAL A 232 -36.13 2.55 -14.88
CA VAL A 232 -35.06 3.33 -14.23
C VAL A 232 -35.38 4.84 -14.34
N PRO A 233 -35.55 5.55 -13.23
CA PRO A 233 -35.89 6.97 -13.28
C PRO A 233 -34.73 7.84 -13.78
N LEU A 234 -34.93 8.57 -14.87
CA LEU A 234 -34.01 9.60 -15.38
C LEU A 234 -34.19 10.93 -14.65
N ASN A 235 -34.01 10.90 -13.34
CA ASN A 235 -33.93 12.11 -12.52
C ASN A 235 -32.58 12.19 -11.82
N PHE A 236 -32.22 13.39 -11.40
CA PHE A 236 -31.04 13.67 -10.60
C PHE A 236 -31.47 14.41 -9.35
N ARG A 237 -30.85 14.05 -8.23
CA ARG A 237 -31.11 14.60 -6.91
C ARG A 237 -29.83 15.10 -6.29
N THR A 238 -29.95 16.02 -5.34
CA THR A 238 -28.79 16.55 -4.62
C THR A 238 -29.11 16.85 -3.16
N ASP A 239 -28.09 16.73 -2.30
CA ASP A 239 -28.12 17.23 -0.92
C ASP A 239 -27.22 18.48 -0.72
N GLY A 240 -26.89 19.14 -1.83
CA GLY A 240 -26.05 20.34 -1.88
C GLY A 240 -24.55 20.08 -1.89
N ALA A 241 -24.12 18.84 -1.62
CA ALA A 241 -22.72 18.41 -1.71
C ALA A 241 -22.54 17.31 -2.77
N TRP A 242 -23.52 16.42 -2.90
CA TRP A 242 -23.53 15.33 -3.87
C TRP A 242 -24.72 15.42 -4.80
N ILE A 243 -24.53 14.94 -6.02
CA ILE A 243 -25.54 14.79 -7.07
C ILE A 243 -25.56 13.31 -7.44
N TRP A 244 -26.74 12.69 -7.46
CA TRP A 244 -26.87 11.29 -7.88
C TRP A 244 -28.06 11.09 -8.81
N ALA A 245 -27.93 10.12 -9.71
CA ALA A 245 -29.00 9.70 -10.60
C ALA A 245 -30.06 8.88 -9.84
N GLY A 246 -31.29 8.92 -10.32
CA GLY A 246 -32.42 8.13 -9.83
C GLY A 246 -32.21 6.62 -9.95
N ALA A 247 -31.26 6.21 -10.79
CA ALA A 247 -30.77 4.84 -10.86
C ALA A 247 -30.18 4.33 -9.54
N VAL A 248 -29.52 5.18 -8.75
CA VAL A 248 -28.87 4.79 -7.48
C VAL A 248 -29.88 4.26 -6.45
N PRO A 249 -30.92 5.02 -6.04
CA PRO A 249 -31.95 4.48 -5.15
C PRO A 249 -32.80 3.38 -5.81
N HIS A 250 -32.97 3.41 -7.14
CA HIS A 250 -33.71 2.37 -7.86
C HIS A 250 -33.02 1.01 -7.77
N TYR A 251 -31.72 0.92 -8.06
CA TYR A 251 -30.96 -0.32 -7.99
C TYR A 251 -30.70 -0.80 -6.56
N LEU A 252 -30.55 0.12 -5.60
CA LEU A 252 -30.52 -0.25 -4.19
C LEU A 252 -31.81 -0.96 -3.78
N ARG A 253 -32.97 -0.46 -4.20
CA ARG A 253 -34.27 -1.09 -3.93
C ARG A 253 -34.47 -2.41 -4.69
N LYS A 254 -34.26 -2.40 -6.00
CA LYS A 254 -34.65 -3.50 -6.91
C LYS A 254 -33.67 -4.66 -6.86
N HIS A 255 -32.37 -4.35 -6.83
CA HIS A 255 -31.28 -5.34 -6.92
C HIS A 255 -30.47 -5.47 -5.63
N GLY A 256 -30.76 -4.68 -4.60
CA GLY A 256 -29.96 -4.66 -3.36
C GLY A 256 -28.56 -4.09 -3.58
N LEU A 257 -28.38 -3.30 -4.63
CA LEU A 257 -27.07 -2.79 -5.04
C LEU A 257 -26.66 -1.61 -4.14
N PRO A 258 -25.57 -1.71 -3.37
CA PRO A 258 -25.14 -0.61 -2.52
C PRO A 258 -24.67 0.60 -3.35
N PRO A 259 -24.93 1.84 -2.90
CA PRO A 259 -24.35 3.05 -3.49
C PRO A 259 -22.82 3.11 -3.37
N GLU A 260 -22.19 4.09 -4.03
CA GLU A 260 -20.75 4.31 -3.98
C GLU A 260 -20.27 4.50 -2.51
N PRO A 261 -19.14 3.88 -2.10
CA PRO A 261 -18.67 3.94 -0.71
C PRO A 261 -18.52 5.37 -0.18
N ASP A 262 -17.95 6.29 -0.97
CA ASP A 262 -17.76 7.69 -0.59
C ASP A 262 -19.09 8.42 -0.34
N LEU A 263 -20.12 8.09 -1.13
CA LEU A 263 -21.48 8.60 -0.92
C LEU A 263 -22.09 8.01 0.36
N VAL A 264 -21.89 6.72 0.61
CA VAL A 264 -22.36 6.07 1.85
C VAL A 264 -21.70 6.69 3.08
N GLU A 265 -20.38 6.89 3.06
CA GLU A 265 -19.64 7.55 4.14
C GLU A 265 -20.13 8.97 4.39
N HIS A 266 -20.37 9.74 3.32
CA HIS A 266 -20.94 11.08 3.43
C HIS A 266 -22.32 11.10 4.07
N ILE A 267 -23.22 10.19 3.66
CA ILE A 267 -24.58 10.09 4.23
C ILE A 267 -24.53 9.69 5.71
N VAL A 268 -23.65 8.74 6.06
CA VAL A 268 -23.43 8.30 7.44
C VAL A 268 -22.86 9.44 8.29
N ALA A 269 -21.87 10.19 7.77
CA ALA A 269 -21.29 11.35 8.46
C ALA A 269 -22.33 12.46 8.71
N ARG A 270 -23.28 12.65 7.79
CA ARG A 270 -24.43 13.56 7.96
C ARG A 270 -25.54 12.99 8.85
N GLY A 271 -25.41 11.74 9.30
CA GLY A 271 -26.40 11.06 10.13
C GLY A 271 -27.77 10.97 9.46
N PHE A 272 -27.80 10.73 8.14
CA PHE A 272 -29.02 10.58 7.33
C PHE A 272 -29.95 11.81 7.37
N ARG A 273 -29.41 13.02 7.59
CA ARG A 273 -30.18 14.27 7.58
C ARG A 273 -29.92 15.09 6.33
N LEU A 274 -30.98 15.35 5.57
CA LEU A 274 -30.93 16.22 4.40
C LEU A 274 -30.92 17.68 4.86
N GLY A 275 -29.90 18.42 4.40
CA GLY A 275 -29.86 19.88 4.56
C GLY A 275 -30.78 20.58 3.56
N GLU A 276 -31.09 21.85 3.83
CA GLU A 276 -31.71 22.71 2.82
C GLU A 276 -30.69 23.00 1.72
N VAL A 277 -31.07 22.74 0.47
CA VAL A 277 -30.26 23.03 -0.71
C VAL A 277 -30.76 24.34 -1.31
N ASP A 278 -29.90 25.36 -1.27
CA ASP A 278 -30.13 26.68 -1.84
C ASP A 278 -30.23 26.62 -3.38
N GLU A 279 -30.95 27.57 -3.96
CA GLU A 279 -31.26 27.58 -5.39
C GLU A 279 -30.00 27.68 -6.26
N ALA A 280 -29.00 28.45 -5.82
CA ALA A 280 -27.73 28.59 -6.54
C ALA A 280 -26.97 27.24 -6.63
N THR A 281 -27.06 26.41 -5.60
CA THR A 281 -26.46 25.06 -5.63
C THR A 281 -27.24 24.10 -6.53
N ARG A 282 -28.57 24.25 -6.61
CA ARG A 282 -29.39 23.48 -7.57
C ARG A 282 -29.05 23.85 -9.02
N GLU A 283 -28.90 25.13 -9.33
CA GLU A 283 -28.52 25.58 -10.67
C GLU A 283 -27.13 25.06 -11.08
N ARG A 284 -26.15 25.11 -10.18
CA ARG A 284 -24.82 24.53 -10.41
C ARG A 284 -24.90 23.02 -10.67
N ALA A 285 -25.75 22.30 -9.94
CA ALA A 285 -25.95 20.87 -10.16
C ALA A 285 -26.54 20.56 -11.55
N VAL A 286 -27.51 21.35 -12.00
CA VAL A 286 -28.09 21.21 -13.35
C VAL A 286 -27.06 21.48 -14.45
N ALA A 287 -26.21 22.51 -14.28
CA ALA A 287 -25.15 22.84 -15.23
C ALA A 287 -24.14 21.69 -15.39
N MET A 288 -23.74 21.04 -14.29
CA MET A 288 -22.85 19.87 -14.33
C MET A 288 -23.45 18.68 -15.08
N ILE A 289 -24.75 18.39 -14.86
CA ILE A 289 -25.41 17.24 -15.48
C ILE A 289 -25.62 17.45 -16.98
N THR A 290 -25.93 18.69 -17.39
CA THR A 290 -26.25 19.01 -18.79
C THR A 290 -25.03 19.34 -19.65
N GLY A 291 -23.82 19.32 -19.07
CA GLY A 291 -22.56 19.60 -19.78
C GLY A 291 -22.44 21.05 -20.26
N GLY A 292 -23.16 21.97 -19.63
CA GLY A 292 -23.25 23.37 -20.05
C GLY A 292 -22.16 24.25 -19.43
N ALA A 293 -21.20 24.63 -20.29
CA ALA A 293 -20.29 25.80 -20.29
C ALA A 293 -19.81 26.39 -18.96
#